data_AF-A0AA35R7L5-F1
#
_entry.id   AF-A0AA35R7L5-F1
#
_cell.length_a   1.000
_cell.length_b   1.000
_cell.length_c   1.000
_cell.angle_alpha   90.00
_cell.angle_beta   90.00
_cell.angle_gamma   90.00
#
_symmetry.space_group_name_H-M   'P 1'
#
loop_
_entity.id
_entity.type
_entity.pdbx_description
1 polymer ?
#
loop_
_entity_poly.entity_id
_entity_poly.type
_entity_poly.pdbx_seq_one_letter_code
_entity_poly.pdbx_strand_id
1 'polypeptide(L)'
;MLGEILQWIKRRKVVVLVLVFSFIVSGLIINVLEFATLPLYFINKKWFRIINTKIVYLHWCVIPWALESWANSTVDAYVDESVPDPQNMINKEHAIITMNHPGDLDWMFGWVVINKCGRLGGTKAIMKDVAKYLPGIGWTFLFMEYPLLKRDWTHDQSCLVKACENLKDYPVNMLVRMCAFVLDVCASSSLCF
;
A
#
# COMPACT_ATOMS: atom_id res chain seq x y z
N MET A 1 -13.99 -34.23 -5.06
CA MET A 1 -13.44 -34.75 -3.78
C MET A 1 -12.37 -33.86 -3.16
N LEU A 2 -11.12 -33.81 -3.64
CA LEU A 2 -10.05 -33.03 -2.97
C LEU A 2 -10.32 -31.51 -2.93
N GLY A 3 -10.81 -30.94 -4.04
CA GLY A 3 -11.15 -29.51 -4.12
C GLY A 3 -12.31 -29.11 -3.20
N GLU A 4 -13.32 -29.96 -3.07
CA GLU A 4 -14.48 -29.73 -2.19
C GLU A 4 -14.08 -29.79 -0.71
N ILE A 5 -13.24 -30.77 -0.34
CA ILE A 5 -12.67 -30.87 1.00
C ILE A 5 -11.84 -29.61 1.32
N LEU A 6 -11.01 -29.16 0.39
CA LEU A 6 -10.21 -27.94 0.57
C LEU A 6 -11.09 -26.71 0.76
N GLN A 7 -12.12 -26.53 -0.07
CA GLN A 7 -13.08 -25.42 0.05
C GLN A 7 -13.84 -25.46 1.39
N TRP A 8 -14.22 -26.65 1.84
CA TRP A 8 -14.84 -26.85 3.13
C TRP A 8 -13.90 -26.46 4.29
N ILE A 9 -12.61 -26.81 4.22
CA ILE A 9 -11.60 -26.41 5.21
C ILE A 9 -11.42 -24.90 5.20
N LYS A 10 -11.25 -24.28 4.02
CA LYS A 10 -11.01 -22.83 3.87
C LYS A 10 -12.14 -21.98 4.49
N ARG A 11 -13.38 -22.48 4.50
CA ARG A 11 -14.55 -21.78 5.07
C ARG A 11 -14.67 -21.92 6.59
N ARG A 12 -13.84 -22.74 7.25
CA ARG A 12 -13.88 -22.88 8.71
C ARG A 12 -13.36 -21.61 9.37
N LYS A 13 -14.17 -21.04 10.26
CA LYS A 13 -13.82 -19.83 11.03
C LYS A 13 -12.48 -19.96 11.75
N VAL A 14 -12.18 -21.13 12.32
CA VAL A 14 -10.90 -21.41 12.99
C VAL A 14 -9.72 -21.23 12.03
N VAL A 15 -9.83 -21.69 10.79
CA VAL A 15 -8.77 -21.57 9.79
C VAL A 15 -8.56 -20.11 9.40
N VAL A 16 -9.65 -19.36 9.17
CA VAL A 16 -9.58 -17.92 8.90
C VAL A 16 -8.97 -17.15 10.08
N LEU A 17 -9.35 -17.49 11.30
CA LEU A 17 -8.79 -16.88 12.52
C LEU A 17 -7.29 -17.14 12.65
N VAL A 18 -6.84 -18.36 12.38
CA VAL A 18 -5.40 -18.70 12.37
C VAL A 18 -4.66 -17.85 11.34
N LEU A 19 -5.19 -17.71 10.12
CA LEU A 19 -4.56 -16.87 9.09
C LEU A 19 -4.48 -15.40 9.50
N VAL A 20 -5.56 -14.84 10.04
CA VAL A 20 -5.59 -13.44 10.53
C VAL A 20 -4.59 -13.26 11.67
N PHE A 21 -4.54 -14.20 12.61
CA PHE A 21 -3.58 -14.18 13.70
C PHE A 21 -2.14 -14.24 13.20
N SER A 22 -1.84 -15.16 12.26
CA SER A 22 -0.53 -15.23 11.62
C SER A 22 -0.17 -13.94 10.89
N PHE A 23 -1.13 -13.30 10.21
CA PHE A 23 -0.93 -12.00 9.58
C PHE A 23 -0.54 -10.95 10.62
N ILE A 24 -1.29 -10.80 11.71
CA ILE A 24 -0.98 -9.84 12.78
C ILE A 24 0.41 -10.10 13.40
N VAL A 25 0.73 -11.35 13.74
CA VAL A 25 2.02 -11.71 14.32
C VAL A 25 3.17 -11.41 13.36
N SER A 26 3.02 -11.76 12.08
CA SER A 26 4.03 -11.44 11.06
C SER A 26 4.20 -9.94 10.88
N GLY A 27 3.12 -9.15 10.94
CA GLY A 27 3.19 -7.69 10.95
C GLY A 27 4.03 -7.17 12.11
N LEU A 28 3.79 -7.65 13.33
CA LEU A 28 4.59 -7.24 14.49
C LEU A 28 6.08 -7.61 14.36
N ILE A 29 6.40 -8.77 13.79
CA ILE A 29 7.79 -9.16 13.49
C ILE A 29 8.41 -8.18 12.49
N ILE A 30 7.66 -7.81 11.46
CA ILE A 30 8.08 -6.85 10.43
C ILE A 30 8.36 -5.49 11.07
N ASN A 31 7.51 -5.02 11.97
CA ASN A 31 7.77 -3.79 12.71
C ASN A 31 9.07 -3.85 13.51
N VAL A 32 9.37 -4.96 14.19
CA VAL A 32 10.65 -5.12 14.91
C VAL A 32 11.85 -4.97 13.95
N LEU A 33 11.75 -5.53 12.74
CA LEU A 33 12.76 -5.36 11.71
C LEU A 33 12.85 -3.89 11.23
N GLU A 34 11.72 -3.23 10.99
CA GLU A 34 11.69 -1.80 10.62
C GLU A 34 12.34 -0.93 11.71
N PHE A 35 12.02 -1.16 12.98
CA PHE A 35 12.64 -0.48 14.12
C PHE A 35 14.15 -0.73 14.17
N ALA A 36 14.62 -1.94 13.89
CA ALA A 36 16.04 -2.26 13.83
C ALA A 36 16.77 -1.49 12.70
N THR A 37 16.06 -1.07 11.64
CA THR A 37 16.64 -0.21 10.60
C THR A 37 16.70 1.27 10.98
N LEU A 38 16.07 1.71 12.07
CA LEU A 38 15.98 3.13 12.42
C LEU A 38 17.34 3.85 12.55
N PRO A 39 18.42 3.27 13.10
CA PRO A 39 19.74 3.91 13.11
C PRO A 39 20.24 4.27 11.69
N LEU A 40 19.88 3.46 10.69
CA LEU A 40 20.23 3.69 9.29
C LEU A 40 19.54 4.93 8.71
N TYR A 41 18.38 5.33 9.25
CA TYR A 41 17.70 6.57 8.83
C TYR A 41 18.61 7.79 9.01
N PHE A 42 19.36 7.85 10.12
CA PHE A 42 20.23 8.95 10.47
C PHE A 42 21.58 8.90 9.75
N ILE A 43 22.05 7.71 9.36
CA ILE A 43 23.33 7.52 8.66
C ILE A 43 23.14 7.67 7.14
N ASN A 44 22.16 6.96 6.58
CA ASN A 44 21.87 6.95 5.16
C ASN A 44 20.39 6.68 4.88
N LYS A 45 19.64 7.77 4.71
CA LYS A 45 18.21 7.75 4.42
C LYS A 45 17.85 6.92 3.17
N LYS A 46 18.71 6.89 2.15
CA LYS A 46 18.50 6.11 0.93
C LYS A 46 18.47 4.61 1.23
N TRP A 47 19.46 4.09 1.94
CA TRP A 47 19.48 2.67 2.31
C TRP A 47 18.35 2.29 3.25
N PHE A 48 18.02 3.16 4.22
CA PHE A 48 16.84 2.98 5.07
C PHE A 48 15.55 2.80 4.23
N ARG A 49 15.31 3.68 3.25
CA ARG A 49 14.14 3.60 2.37
C ARG A 49 14.12 2.32 1.54
N ILE A 50 15.26 1.93 0.95
CA ILE A 50 15.37 0.70 0.13
C ILE A 50 15.08 -0.54 0.98
N ILE A 51 15.71 -0.65 2.14
CA ILE A 51 15.57 -1.83 3.01
C ILE A 51 14.13 -1.94 3.53
N ASN A 52 13.54 -0.85 4.04
CA ASN A 52 12.16 -0.89 4.53
C ASN A 52 11.17 -1.25 3.41
N THR A 53 11.38 -0.77 2.18
CA THR A 53 10.58 -1.17 1.00
C THR A 53 10.60 -2.69 0.79
N LYS A 54 11.75 -3.34 1.01
CA LYS A 54 11.89 -4.80 0.87
C LYS A 54 11.31 -5.56 2.08
N ILE A 55 11.53 -5.06 3.29
CA ILE A 55 10.96 -5.63 4.52
C ILE A 55 9.43 -5.62 4.42
N VAL A 56 8.84 -4.48 4.11
CA VAL A 56 7.39 -4.30 4.01
C VAL A 56 6.77 -5.15 2.91
N TYR A 57 7.46 -5.35 1.79
CA TYR A 57 7.02 -6.27 0.74
C TYR A 57 6.76 -7.70 1.27
N LEU A 58 7.59 -8.20 2.21
CA LEU A 58 7.42 -9.53 2.80
C LEU A 58 6.09 -9.68 3.53
N HIS A 59 5.51 -8.56 4.00
CA HIS A 59 4.21 -8.56 4.66
C HIS A 59 3.06 -8.28 3.69
N TRP A 60 3.21 -7.27 2.82
CA TRP A 60 2.16 -6.89 1.87
C TRP A 60 1.81 -7.97 0.86
N CYS A 61 2.78 -8.81 0.45
CA CYS A 61 2.53 -9.87 -0.51
C CYS A 61 1.52 -10.93 -0.03
N VAL A 62 1.27 -11.01 1.28
CA VAL A 62 0.25 -11.91 1.86
C VAL A 62 -1.16 -11.56 1.37
N ILE A 63 -1.44 -10.27 1.10
CA ILE A 63 -2.76 -9.81 0.65
C ILE A 63 -3.06 -10.26 -0.80
N PRO A 64 -2.20 -9.97 -1.80
CA PRO A 64 -2.37 -10.53 -3.15
C PRO A 64 -2.44 -12.06 -3.15
N TRP A 65 -1.59 -12.73 -2.35
CA TRP A 65 -1.64 -14.18 -2.20
C TRP A 65 -2.99 -14.66 -1.66
N ALA A 66 -3.55 -13.98 -0.66
CA ALA A 66 -4.85 -14.33 -0.09
C ALA A 66 -5.99 -14.15 -1.11
N LEU A 67 -5.93 -13.13 -1.97
CA LEU A 67 -6.93 -12.95 -3.02
C LEU A 67 -6.80 -14.00 -4.12
N GLU A 68 -5.61 -14.14 -4.71
CA GLU A 68 -5.43 -14.98 -5.89
C GLU A 68 -5.39 -16.47 -5.54
N SER A 69 -4.65 -16.86 -4.49
CA SER A 69 -4.44 -18.27 -4.13
C SER A 69 -5.45 -18.78 -3.10
N TRP A 70 -5.73 -18.00 -2.05
CA TRP A 70 -6.64 -18.45 -1.00
C TRP A 70 -8.12 -18.35 -1.43
N ALA A 71 -8.54 -17.16 -1.87
CA ALA A 71 -9.91 -16.90 -2.32
C ALA A 71 -10.18 -17.34 -3.77
N ASN A 72 -9.15 -17.75 -4.52
CA ASN A 72 -9.25 -18.16 -5.92
C ASN A 72 -9.92 -17.07 -6.79
N SER A 73 -9.63 -15.81 -6.50
CA SER A 73 -10.14 -14.64 -7.22
C SER A 73 -9.23 -14.31 -8.39
N THR A 74 -9.81 -13.95 -9.53
CA THR A 74 -9.10 -13.44 -10.70
C THR A 74 -9.21 -11.92 -10.73
N VAL A 75 -8.11 -11.24 -11.06
CA VAL A 75 -8.06 -9.79 -11.23
C VAL A 75 -7.57 -9.50 -12.63
N ASP A 76 -8.47 -8.99 -13.45
CA ASP A 76 -8.21 -8.58 -14.82
C ASP A 76 -8.03 -7.07 -14.88
N ALA A 77 -6.89 -6.62 -15.40
CA ALA A 77 -6.57 -5.21 -15.58
C ALA A 77 -6.58 -4.88 -17.07
N TYR A 78 -7.45 -3.96 -17.46
CA TYR A 78 -7.55 -3.46 -18.83
C TYR A 78 -6.78 -2.15 -18.94
N VAL A 79 -5.97 -2.03 -19.99
CA VAL A 79 -5.23 -0.81 -20.30
C VAL A 79 -5.52 -0.45 -21.74
N ASP A 80 -5.58 0.86 -22.01
CA ASP A 80 -5.77 1.39 -23.35
C ASP A 80 -4.67 0.88 -24.30
N GLU A 81 -5.07 0.48 -25.51
CA GLU A 81 -4.16 -0.07 -26.53
C GLU A 81 -3.06 0.92 -26.95
N SER A 82 -3.30 2.22 -26.77
CA SER A 82 -2.31 3.27 -27.02
C SER A 82 -1.14 3.27 -26.04
N VAL A 83 -1.23 2.57 -24.89
CA VAL A 83 -0.16 2.53 -23.88
C VAL A 83 0.87 1.45 -24.25
N PRO A 84 2.10 1.85 -24.65
CA PRO A 84 3.13 0.89 -24.95
C PRO A 84 3.67 0.24 -23.67
N ASP A 85 3.60 -1.08 -23.60
CA ASP A 85 4.10 -1.90 -22.49
C ASP A 85 3.57 -1.47 -21.11
N PRO A 86 2.27 -1.73 -20.85
CA PRO A 86 1.60 -1.26 -19.64
C PRO A 86 2.19 -1.87 -18.36
N GLN A 87 2.77 -3.08 -18.44
CA GLN A 87 3.38 -3.74 -17.29
C GLN A 87 4.65 -3.01 -16.84
N ASN A 88 5.48 -2.54 -17.79
CA ASN A 88 6.68 -1.81 -17.46
C ASN A 88 6.47 -0.30 -17.28
N MET A 89 5.34 0.28 -17.72
CA MET A 89 5.03 1.69 -17.46
C MET A 89 5.09 2.02 -15.95
N ILE A 90 4.47 1.16 -15.13
CA ILE A 90 4.45 1.27 -13.66
C ILE A 90 5.86 1.18 -13.05
N ASN A 91 6.84 0.66 -13.80
CA ASN A 91 8.20 0.44 -13.36
C ASN A 91 9.18 1.55 -13.73
N LYS A 92 8.82 2.49 -14.62
CA LYS A 92 9.76 3.47 -15.20
C LYS A 92 10.00 4.67 -14.29
N GLU A 93 8.96 5.15 -13.61
CA GLU A 93 9.00 6.39 -12.83
C GLU A 93 8.12 6.35 -11.58
N HIS A 94 8.23 7.36 -10.74
CA HIS A 94 7.27 7.58 -9.66
C HIS A 94 5.92 7.94 -10.25
N ALA A 95 4.84 7.31 -9.76
CA ALA A 95 3.51 7.61 -10.25
C ALA A 95 2.53 7.88 -9.10
N ILE A 96 1.58 8.77 -9.37
CA ILE A 96 0.41 9.00 -8.53
C ILE A 96 -0.77 8.35 -9.23
N ILE A 97 -1.40 7.38 -8.57
CA ILE A 97 -2.54 6.64 -9.10
C ILE A 97 -3.80 7.22 -8.48
N THR A 98 -4.64 7.83 -9.30
CA THR A 98 -5.97 8.28 -8.91
C THR A 98 -7.00 7.20 -9.23
N MET A 99 -7.81 6.81 -8.25
CA MET A 99 -8.86 5.82 -8.44
C MET A 99 -10.14 6.20 -7.73
N ASN A 100 -11.28 5.76 -8.28
CA ASN A 100 -12.55 5.79 -7.58
C ASN A 100 -12.50 4.87 -6.34
N HIS A 101 -13.26 5.19 -5.28
CA HIS A 101 -13.35 4.37 -4.06
C HIS A 101 -14.68 3.60 -3.99
N PRO A 102 -14.94 2.60 -4.83
CA PRO A 102 -16.24 1.93 -4.87
C PRO A 102 -16.56 1.10 -3.62
N GLY A 103 -15.56 0.73 -2.81
CA GLY A 103 -15.77 -0.01 -1.57
C GLY A 103 -14.49 -0.28 -0.80
N ASP A 104 -14.61 -0.80 0.43
CA ASP A 104 -13.50 -0.91 1.39
C ASP A 104 -12.37 -1.89 1.02
N LEU A 105 -12.57 -2.73 0.00
CA LEU A 105 -11.61 -3.75 -0.45
C LEU A 105 -10.97 -3.41 -1.80
N ASP A 106 -11.32 -2.28 -2.40
CA ASP A 106 -10.86 -1.84 -3.73
C ASP A 106 -9.33 -1.82 -3.86
N TRP A 107 -8.64 -1.36 -2.82
CA TRP A 107 -7.19 -1.23 -2.75
C TRP A 107 -6.48 -2.59 -2.82
N MET A 108 -7.13 -3.67 -2.39
CA MET A 108 -6.54 -5.00 -2.43
C MET A 108 -6.38 -5.50 -3.86
N PHE A 109 -7.34 -5.21 -4.74
CA PHE A 109 -7.24 -5.53 -6.16
C PHE A 109 -6.13 -4.74 -6.85
N GLY A 110 -5.99 -3.45 -6.50
CA GLY A 110 -4.85 -2.64 -6.96
C GLY A 110 -3.50 -3.23 -6.54
N TRP A 111 -3.40 -3.76 -5.31
CA TRP A 111 -2.20 -4.45 -4.84
C TRP A 111 -1.89 -5.74 -5.60
N VAL A 112 -2.89 -6.48 -6.08
CA VAL A 112 -2.65 -7.65 -6.97
C VAL A 112 -1.96 -7.21 -8.26
N VAL A 113 -2.48 -6.18 -8.93
CA VAL A 113 -1.89 -5.65 -10.18
C VAL A 113 -0.46 -5.16 -9.93
N ILE A 114 -0.26 -4.37 -8.88
CA ILE A 114 1.05 -3.81 -8.55
C ILE A 114 2.06 -4.88 -8.13
N ASN A 115 1.60 -5.95 -7.47
CA ASN A 115 2.43 -7.08 -7.11
C ASN A 115 2.96 -7.80 -8.36
N LYS A 116 2.11 -8.00 -9.37
CA LYS A 116 2.52 -8.57 -10.68
C LYS A 116 3.54 -7.69 -11.41
N CYS A 117 3.48 -6.36 -11.22
CA CYS A 117 4.49 -5.43 -11.72
C CYS A 117 5.79 -5.41 -10.89
N GLY A 118 5.85 -6.10 -9.74
CA GLY A 118 7.04 -6.16 -8.88
C GLY A 118 7.26 -4.91 -8.01
N ARG A 119 6.20 -4.12 -7.75
CA ARG A 119 6.30 -2.80 -7.06
C ARG A 119 5.53 -2.68 -5.76
N LEU A 120 5.00 -3.78 -5.23
CA LEU A 120 4.13 -3.75 -4.06
C LEU A 120 4.77 -3.08 -2.82
N GLY A 121 6.05 -3.35 -2.54
CA GLY A 121 6.77 -2.71 -1.42
C GLY A 121 6.93 -1.20 -1.58
N GLY A 122 6.92 -0.69 -2.83
CA GLY A 122 7.02 0.73 -3.15
C GLY A 122 5.67 1.46 -3.19
N THR A 123 4.59 0.80 -2.78
CA THR A 123 3.27 1.44 -2.74
C THR A 123 3.11 2.29 -1.49
N LYS A 124 2.46 3.44 -1.67
CA LYS A 124 1.98 4.30 -0.59
C LYS A 124 0.52 4.60 -0.81
N ALA A 125 -0.20 4.83 0.28
CA ALA A 125 -1.56 5.33 0.23
C ALA A 125 -1.65 6.59 1.07
N ILE A 126 -2.50 7.53 0.65
CA ILE A 126 -2.86 8.65 1.50
C ILE A 126 -3.79 8.13 2.60
N MET A 127 -3.34 8.16 3.85
CA MET A 127 -4.06 7.60 5.00
C MET A 127 -4.54 8.71 5.93
N LYS A 128 -5.50 8.38 6.81
CA LYS A 128 -5.92 9.29 7.88
C LYS A 128 -4.79 9.42 8.91
N ASP A 129 -4.57 10.61 9.46
CA ASP A 129 -3.52 10.87 10.45
C ASP A 129 -3.64 9.99 11.69
N VAL A 130 -4.88 9.68 12.09
CA VAL A 130 -5.15 8.76 13.21
C VAL A 130 -4.59 7.34 12.99
N ALA A 131 -4.33 6.93 11.74
CA ALA A 131 -3.82 5.60 11.43
C ALA A 131 -2.42 5.36 12.00
N LYS A 132 -1.62 6.41 12.24
CA LYS A 132 -0.27 6.28 12.81
C LYS A 132 -0.25 5.73 14.24
N TYR A 133 -1.37 5.84 14.95
CA TYR A 133 -1.51 5.34 16.32
C TYR A 133 -1.86 3.86 16.39
N LEU A 134 -2.21 3.23 15.26
CA LEU A 134 -2.53 1.80 15.22
C LEU A 134 -1.23 0.98 15.30
N PRO A 135 -1.05 0.12 16.32
CA PRO A 135 0.13 -0.73 16.41
C PRO A 135 0.25 -1.65 15.20
N GLY A 136 1.48 -1.93 14.78
CA GLY A 136 1.76 -2.69 13.58
C GLY A 136 1.69 -1.82 12.32
N ILE A 137 0.55 -1.89 11.62
CA ILE A 137 0.35 -1.23 10.32
C ILE A 137 0.54 0.30 10.36
N GLY A 138 0.13 0.96 11.44
CA GLY A 138 0.28 2.41 11.58
C GLY A 138 1.74 2.85 11.71
N TRP A 139 2.56 2.05 12.41
CA TRP A 139 3.99 2.30 12.54
C TRP A 139 4.71 2.05 11.22
N THR A 140 4.33 1.01 10.47
CA THR A 140 4.83 0.77 9.11
C THR A 140 4.54 1.96 8.19
N PHE A 141 3.36 2.57 8.28
CA PHE A 141 3.07 3.81 7.52
C PHE A 141 4.02 4.96 7.87
N LEU A 142 4.45 5.08 9.13
CA LEU A 142 5.45 6.07 9.53
C LEU A 142 6.83 5.75 8.97
N PHE A 143 7.31 4.50 9.11
CA PHE A 143 8.61 4.08 8.59
C PHE A 143 8.70 4.20 7.07
N MET A 144 7.61 3.95 6.38
CA MET A 144 7.49 4.07 4.93
C MET A 144 7.17 5.49 4.46
N GLU A 145 7.15 6.49 5.36
CA GLU A 145 6.86 7.89 5.05
C GLU A 145 5.56 8.06 4.23
N TYR A 146 4.46 7.47 4.68
CA TYR A 146 3.15 7.62 4.04
C TYR A 146 2.60 9.05 4.25
N PRO A 147 1.85 9.61 3.29
CA PRO A 147 1.11 10.85 3.49
C PRO A 147 -0.05 10.61 4.46
N LEU A 148 -0.05 11.34 5.57
CA LEU A 148 -1.03 11.20 6.66
C LEU A 148 -1.82 12.50 6.82
N LEU A 149 -3.13 12.46 6.56
CA LEU A 149 -3.99 13.65 6.48
C LEU A 149 -4.95 13.77 7.67
N LYS A 150 -5.10 14.98 8.18
CA LYS A 150 -6.01 15.33 9.28
C LYS A 150 -7.44 15.59 8.83
N ARG A 151 -7.70 15.70 7.51
CA ARG A 151 -8.97 16.14 6.90
C ARG A 151 -9.25 17.62 7.12
N ASP A 152 -8.18 18.41 7.09
CA ASP A 152 -8.22 19.87 7.12
C ASP A 152 -7.21 20.39 6.10
N TRP A 153 -7.73 21.01 5.03
CA TRP A 153 -6.94 21.48 3.89
C TRP A 153 -5.79 22.39 4.29
N THR A 154 -6.03 23.30 5.24
CA THR A 154 -5.02 24.30 5.68
C THR A 154 -3.75 23.62 6.18
N HIS A 155 -3.92 22.49 6.87
CA HIS A 155 -2.81 21.69 7.37
C HIS A 155 -2.32 20.67 6.33
N ASP A 156 -3.27 20.01 5.65
CA ASP A 156 -3.00 18.89 4.76
C ASP A 156 -2.28 19.29 3.47
N GLN A 157 -2.46 20.52 2.97
CA GLN A 157 -1.74 21.04 1.81
C GLN A 157 -0.22 20.92 1.99
N SER A 158 0.30 21.38 3.14
CA SER A 158 1.73 21.29 3.47
C SER A 158 2.22 19.85 3.59
N CYS A 159 1.38 18.95 4.12
CA CYS A 159 1.69 17.53 4.23
C CYS A 159 1.83 16.88 2.86
N LEU A 160 0.90 17.19 1.95
CA LEU A 160 0.91 16.68 0.57
C LEU A 160 2.12 17.20 -0.21
N VAL A 161 2.46 18.49 -0.09
CA VAL A 161 3.67 19.06 -0.72
C VAL A 161 4.91 18.32 -0.24
N LYS A 162 5.07 18.14 1.08
CA LYS A 162 6.19 17.39 1.66
C LYS A 162 6.21 15.92 1.21
N ALA A 163 5.05 15.30 1.04
CA ALA A 163 4.97 13.94 0.50
C ALA A 163 5.46 13.87 -0.96
N CYS A 164 5.11 14.85 -1.79
CA CYS A 164 5.61 14.97 -3.15
C CYS A 164 7.12 15.26 -3.20
N GLU A 165 7.66 16.06 -2.29
CA GLU A 165 9.11 16.28 -2.15
C GLU A 165 9.82 14.98 -1.77
N ASN A 166 9.32 14.29 -0.75
CA ASN A 166 9.87 12.99 -0.33
C ASN A 166 9.85 11.96 -1.48
N LEU A 167 8.84 12.02 -2.35
CA LEU A 167 8.71 11.13 -3.49
C LEU A 167 9.86 11.34 -4.50
N LYS A 168 10.26 12.60 -4.76
CA LYS A 168 11.38 12.93 -5.65
C LYS A 168 12.71 12.34 -5.18
N ASP A 169 12.90 12.28 -3.86
CA ASP A 169 14.13 11.79 -3.23
C ASP A 169 14.09 10.27 -2.95
N TYR A 170 13.00 9.58 -3.31
CA TYR A 170 12.88 8.15 -3.02
C TYR A 170 13.72 7.35 -4.02
N PRO A 171 14.61 6.46 -3.55
CA PRO A 171 15.54 5.73 -4.44
C PRO A 171 14.88 4.57 -5.22
N VAL A 172 13.60 4.32 -4.98
CA VAL A 172 12.80 3.29 -5.63
C VAL A 172 11.57 4.00 -6.20
N ASN A 173 11.21 3.69 -7.44
CA ASN A 173 9.97 4.19 -8.04
C ASN A 173 8.78 3.79 -7.16
N MET A 174 8.13 4.81 -6.59
CA MET A 174 7.01 4.64 -5.67
C MET A 174 5.70 4.91 -6.39
N LEU A 175 4.67 4.21 -5.95
CA LEU A 175 3.31 4.35 -6.45
C LEU A 175 2.45 4.89 -5.32
N VAL A 176 2.06 6.16 -5.43
CA VAL A 176 1.21 6.80 -4.42
C VAL A 176 -0.23 6.70 -4.87
N ARG A 177 -1.02 5.92 -4.13
CA ARG A 177 -2.46 5.79 -4.34
C ARG A 177 -3.18 6.97 -3.71
N MET A 178 -3.89 7.71 -4.55
CA MET A 178 -4.81 8.76 -4.19
C MET A 178 -6.22 8.30 -4.53
N CYS A 179 -7.09 8.27 -3.54
CA CYS A 179 -8.49 7.96 -3.78
C CYS A 179 -9.27 9.22 -4.12
N ALA A 180 -10.21 9.15 -5.07
CA ALA A 180 -10.97 10.29 -5.56
C ALA A 180 -11.71 11.05 -4.44
N PHE A 181 -12.18 10.36 -3.40
CA PHE A 181 -12.78 11.00 -2.22
C PHE A 181 -11.82 11.95 -1.47
N VAL A 182 -10.50 11.75 -1.59
CA VAL A 182 -9.50 12.70 -1.06
C VAL A 182 -9.38 13.93 -1.95
N LEU A 183 -9.56 13.77 -3.27
CA LEU A 183 -9.60 14.89 -4.21
C LEU A 183 -10.84 15.76 -4.01
N ASP A 184 -12.01 15.20 -3.71
CA ASP A 184 -13.22 15.98 -3.44
C ASP A 184 -13.08 16.87 -2.20
N VAL A 185 -12.38 16.40 -1.17
CA VAL A 185 -12.04 17.24 0.00
C VAL A 185 -11.12 18.40 -0.41
N CYS A 186 -10.16 18.16 -1.32
CA CYS A 186 -9.28 19.20 -1.85
C CYS A 186 -10.02 20.19 -2.78
N ALA A 187 -10.96 19.70 -3.59
CA ALA A 187 -11.76 20.49 -4.52
C ALA A 187 -12.82 21.34 -3.80
N SER A 188 -13.35 20.86 -2.67
CA SER A 188 -14.33 21.60 -1.87
C SER A 188 -13.74 22.78 -1.09
N SER A 189 -12.42 22.82 -0.90
CA SER A 189 -11.70 23.88 -0.18
C SER A 189 -11.17 25.01 -1.07
N SER A 190 -11.33 24.92 -2.39
CA SER A 190 -10.99 26.00 -3.31
C SER A 190 -11.89 25.93 -4.54
N LEU A 191 -12.86 26.86 -4.58
CA LEU A 191 -13.43 27.50 -5.76
C LEU A 191 -13.77 26.62 -6.96
N CYS A 192 -15.02 26.75 -7.41
CA CYS A 192 -15.42 26.59 -8.81
C CYS A 192 -14.25 26.88 -9.76
N PHE A 193 -13.89 25.88 -10.57
CA PHE A 193 -13.53 26.15 -11.95
C PHE A 193 -14.80 26.05 -12.79
#